data_AF-A0A9X9WIS0-F1
#
_entry.id   AF-A0A9X9WIS0-F1
#
_cell.length_a   1.000
_cell.length_b   1.000
_cell.length_c   1.000
_cell.angle_alpha   90.00
_cell.angle_beta   90.00
_cell.angle_gamma   90.00
#
_symmetry.space_group_name_H-M   'P 1'
#
loop_
_entity.id
_entity.type
_entity.pdbx_description
1 polymer ?
#
loop_
_entity_poly.entity_id
_entity_poly.type
_entity_poly.pdbx_seq_one_letter_code
_entity_poly.pdbx_strand_id
1 'polypeptide(L)'
;MPLPHDLALPADTLDQALAPHFAALRGFVDRRIAELSAEIASSVQLMGMGEDAITARIAEVHAQIARLIAIPATGARNSGLELEAVVQATEAAADTILEAAEAIQAWLDHGARDPEAIAALTERVNAIFQACSFQDLTGQRIRRAIRQLQQVETMLEGLVPGAVAPIATQVEVRGAAPTVADPEAPDLAQAEIDRLMGG
;
A
#
# COMPACT_ATOMS: atom_id res chain seq x y z
N MET A 1 -65.17 -33.83 83.39
CA MET A 1 -64.14 -32.88 82.94
C MET A 1 -63.69 -33.33 81.55
N PRO A 2 -64.16 -32.71 80.46
CA PRO A 2 -63.72 -33.09 79.12
C PRO A 2 -62.47 -32.30 78.72
N LEU A 3 -61.57 -32.95 77.98
CA LEU A 3 -60.36 -32.35 77.40
C LEU A 3 -60.71 -31.51 76.16
N PRO A 4 -60.01 -30.40 75.90
CA PRO A 4 -60.27 -29.58 74.73
C PRO A 4 -59.76 -30.28 73.46
N HIS A 5 -60.69 -30.74 72.64
CA HIS A 5 -60.44 -31.11 71.25
C HIS A 5 -60.82 -29.92 70.37
N ASP A 6 -59.88 -29.03 70.11
CA ASP A 6 -59.75 -28.45 68.77
C ASP A 6 -58.40 -27.73 68.65
N LEU A 7 -57.45 -28.38 67.97
CA LEU A 7 -56.18 -27.78 67.59
C LEU A 7 -56.07 -27.70 66.06
N ALA A 8 -57.19 -27.50 65.37
CA ALA A 8 -57.17 -27.06 63.99
C ALA A 8 -56.91 -25.55 64.00
N LEU A 9 -55.67 -25.14 63.71
CA LEU A 9 -55.37 -23.74 63.44
C LEU A 9 -56.30 -23.28 62.29
N PRO A 10 -57.20 -22.30 62.52
CA PRO A 10 -58.12 -21.85 61.48
C PRO A 10 -57.31 -21.34 60.28
N ALA A 11 -57.70 -21.67 59.05
CA ALA A 11 -56.95 -21.36 57.83
C ALA A 11 -56.49 -19.88 57.76
N ASP A 12 -57.32 -18.96 58.26
CA ASP A 12 -57.02 -17.53 58.38
C ASP A 12 -55.76 -17.23 59.22
N THR A 13 -55.46 -18.03 60.25
CA THR A 13 -54.26 -17.86 61.08
C THR A 13 -52.98 -18.31 60.37
N LEU A 14 -53.07 -19.34 59.52
CA LEU A 14 -51.94 -19.79 58.72
C LEU A 14 -51.65 -18.79 57.58
N ASP A 15 -52.69 -18.31 56.91
CA ASP A 15 -52.56 -17.28 55.88
C ASP A 15 -52.00 -15.97 56.44
N GLN A 16 -52.44 -15.53 57.63
CA GLN A 16 -51.86 -14.36 58.31
C GLN A 16 -50.39 -14.56 58.70
N ALA A 17 -49.99 -15.78 59.07
CA ALA A 17 -48.60 -16.09 59.42
C ALA A 17 -47.67 -16.15 58.19
N LEU A 18 -48.17 -16.67 57.05
CA LEU A 18 -47.38 -16.86 55.82
C LEU A 18 -47.38 -15.64 54.89
N ALA A 19 -48.43 -14.82 54.90
CA ALA A 19 -48.54 -13.60 54.10
C ALA A 19 -47.30 -12.67 54.15
N PRO A 20 -46.73 -12.33 55.34
CA PRO A 20 -45.54 -11.49 55.39
C PRO A 20 -44.29 -12.16 54.79
N HIS A 21 -44.18 -13.49 54.89
CA HIS A 21 -43.08 -14.25 54.29
C HIS A 21 -43.17 -14.25 52.76
N PHE A 22 -44.37 -14.45 52.20
CA PHE A 22 -44.60 -14.35 50.76
C PHE A 22 -44.42 -12.93 50.23
N ALA A 23 -44.82 -11.91 51.00
CA ALA A 23 -44.59 -10.51 50.65
C ALA A 23 -43.09 -10.17 50.63
N ALA A 24 -42.33 -10.67 51.61
CA ALA A 24 -40.88 -10.52 51.65
C ALA A 24 -40.18 -11.24 50.48
N LEU A 25 -40.62 -12.47 50.15
CA LEU A 25 -40.09 -13.20 49.00
C LEU A 25 -40.37 -12.48 47.69
N ARG A 26 -41.59 -11.95 47.50
CA ARG A 26 -41.95 -11.17 46.32
C ARG A 26 -41.10 -9.92 46.18
N GLY A 27 -40.95 -9.15 47.27
CA GLY A 27 -40.08 -7.97 47.29
C GLY A 27 -38.60 -8.30 47.03
N PHE A 28 -38.12 -9.44 47.52
CA PHE A 28 -36.78 -9.94 47.21
C PHE A 28 -36.64 -10.28 45.72
N VAL A 29 -37.58 -11.02 45.14
CA VAL A 29 -37.59 -11.40 43.73
C VAL A 29 -37.66 -10.16 42.83
N ASP A 30 -38.53 -9.19 43.14
CA ASP A 30 -38.65 -7.94 42.38
C ASP A 30 -37.34 -7.15 42.39
N ARG A 31 -36.68 -7.06 43.55
CA ARG A 31 -35.36 -6.41 43.66
C ARG A 31 -34.30 -7.16 42.87
N ARG A 32 -34.27 -8.50 42.92
CA ARG A 32 -33.33 -9.32 42.12
C ARG A 32 -33.58 -9.17 40.62
N ILE A 33 -34.83 -9.19 40.17
CA ILE A 33 -35.20 -8.98 38.76
C ILE A 33 -34.75 -7.59 38.30
N ALA A 34 -34.98 -6.56 39.11
CA ALA A 34 -34.55 -5.19 38.78
C ALA A 34 -33.03 -5.07 38.67
N GLU A 35 -32.28 -5.66 39.62
CA GLU A 35 -30.82 -5.70 39.58
C GLU A 35 -30.30 -6.46 38.35
N LEU A 36 -30.82 -7.66 38.09
CA LEU A 36 -30.42 -8.49 36.94
C LEU A 36 -30.75 -7.79 35.62
N SER A 37 -31.91 -7.13 35.53
CA SER A 37 -32.31 -6.37 34.34
C SER A 37 -31.38 -5.20 34.08
N ALA A 38 -30.95 -4.49 35.12
CA ALA A 38 -29.98 -3.40 35.00
C ALA A 38 -28.59 -3.91 34.57
N GLU A 39 -28.16 -5.05 35.11
CA GLU A 39 -26.87 -5.67 34.77
C GLU A 39 -26.86 -6.20 33.32
N ILE A 40 -27.96 -6.83 32.87
CA ILE A 40 -28.13 -7.28 31.49
C ILE A 40 -28.16 -6.09 30.53
N ALA A 41 -28.91 -5.03 30.85
CA ALA A 41 -28.98 -3.83 30.00
C ALA A 41 -27.59 -3.20 29.78
N SER A 42 -26.82 -3.07 30.87
CA SER A 42 -25.43 -2.59 30.81
C SER A 42 -24.55 -3.51 29.96
N SER A 43 -24.66 -4.84 30.13
CA SER A 43 -23.90 -5.82 29.35
C SER A 43 -24.20 -5.74 27.85
N VAL A 44 -25.47 -5.58 27.48
CA VAL A 44 -25.90 -5.41 26.07
C VAL A 44 -25.38 -4.11 25.49
N GLN A 45 -25.39 -3.02 26.26
CA GLN A 45 -24.84 -1.73 25.82
C GLN A 45 -23.33 -1.81 25.55
N LEU A 46 -22.56 -2.48 26.42
CA LEU A 46 -21.14 -2.71 26.19
C LEU A 46 -20.86 -3.55 24.95
N MET A 47 -21.68 -4.58 24.68
CA MET A 47 -21.58 -5.36 23.45
C MET A 47 -21.87 -4.50 22.20
N GLY A 48 -22.93 -3.69 22.23
CA GLY A 48 -23.26 -2.79 21.11
C GLY A 48 -22.15 -1.78 20.80
N MET A 49 -21.52 -1.21 21.84
CA MET A 49 -20.33 -0.34 21.65
C MET A 49 -19.16 -1.08 21.00
N GLY A 50 -18.97 -2.37 21.32
CA GLY A 50 -17.97 -3.21 20.69
C GLY A 50 -18.27 -3.49 19.22
N GLU A 51 -19.53 -3.76 18.87
CA GLU A 51 -19.97 -3.95 17.48
C GLU A 51 -19.77 -2.69 16.63
N ASP A 52 -20.09 -1.51 17.18
CA ASP A 52 -19.85 -0.22 16.52
C ASP A 52 -18.35 0.02 16.30
N ALA A 53 -17.52 -0.28 17.30
CA ALA A 53 -16.08 -0.13 17.19
C ALA A 53 -15.47 -1.07 16.14
N ILE A 54 -15.91 -2.33 16.09
CA ILE A 54 -15.48 -3.30 15.07
C ILE A 54 -15.92 -2.84 13.68
N THR A 55 -17.17 -2.40 13.53
CA THR A 55 -17.71 -1.90 12.26
C THR A 55 -16.91 -0.69 11.76
N ALA A 56 -16.60 0.25 12.65
CA ALA A 56 -15.77 1.41 12.32
C ALA A 56 -14.36 0.99 11.87
N ARG A 57 -13.75 0.01 12.55
CA ARG A 57 -12.42 -0.48 12.19
C ARG A 57 -12.40 -1.22 10.85
N ILE A 58 -13.42 -2.04 10.57
CA ILE A 58 -13.58 -2.71 9.27
C ILE A 58 -13.78 -1.67 8.16
N ALA A 59 -14.61 -0.65 8.38
CA ALA A 59 -14.81 0.43 7.42
C ALA A 59 -13.50 1.20 7.12
N GLU A 60 -12.69 1.45 8.15
CA GLU A 60 -11.38 2.07 7.98
C GLU A 60 -10.41 1.18 7.19
N VAL A 61 -10.34 -0.11 7.51
CA VAL A 61 -9.53 -1.09 6.76
C VAL A 61 -9.99 -1.17 5.30
N HIS A 62 -11.31 -1.23 5.04
CA HIS A 62 -11.86 -1.20 3.69
C HIS A 62 -11.49 0.08 2.94
N ALA A 63 -11.54 1.24 3.59
CA ALA A 63 -11.13 2.50 2.98
C ALA A 63 -9.62 2.54 2.68
N GLN A 64 -8.79 1.96 3.54
CA GLN A 64 -7.35 1.83 3.32
C GLN A 64 -7.04 0.87 2.15
N ILE A 65 -7.71 -0.29 2.09
CA ILE A 65 -7.60 -1.25 0.98
C ILE A 65 -8.05 -0.59 -0.34
N ALA A 66 -9.17 0.14 -0.33
CA ALA A 66 -9.65 0.85 -1.51
C ALA A 66 -8.63 1.86 -2.05
N ARG A 67 -7.91 2.58 -1.17
CA ARG A 67 -6.80 3.46 -1.57
C ARG A 67 -5.66 2.67 -2.20
N LEU A 68 -5.28 1.54 -1.61
CA LEU A 68 -4.26 0.64 -2.17
C LEU A 68 -4.63 0.04 -3.51
N ILE A 69 -5.91 -0.25 -3.76
CA ILE A 69 -6.40 -0.75 -5.06
C ILE A 69 -6.55 0.37 -6.09
N ALA A 70 -6.80 1.61 -5.65
CA ALA A 70 -6.86 2.77 -6.55
C ALA A 70 -5.49 3.19 -7.11
N ILE A 71 -4.40 3.00 -6.35
CA ILE A 71 -3.02 3.29 -6.79
C ILE A 71 -2.57 2.47 -8.03
N PRO A 72 -2.86 1.16 -8.16
CA PRO A 72 -2.54 0.39 -9.35
C PRO A 72 -3.30 0.82 -10.60
N ALA A 73 -4.42 1.54 -10.48
CA ALA A 73 -5.17 1.98 -11.65
C ALA A 73 -4.41 3.04 -12.48
N THR A 74 -3.45 3.75 -11.89
CA THR A 74 -2.67 4.79 -12.58
C THR A 74 -1.15 4.61 -12.47
N GLY A 75 -0.63 4.05 -11.38
CA GLY A 75 0.83 3.96 -11.12
C GLY A 75 1.42 2.55 -11.22
N ALA A 76 0.91 1.60 -10.42
CA ALA A 76 1.61 0.31 -10.22
C ALA A 76 1.44 -0.71 -11.36
N ARG A 77 0.31 -0.71 -12.10
CA ARG A 77 0.24 -1.48 -13.37
C ARG A 77 1.24 -0.96 -14.39
N ASN A 78 1.55 0.34 -14.33
CA ASN A 78 2.51 0.95 -15.22
C ASN A 78 3.95 0.66 -14.76
N SER A 79 4.25 0.61 -13.45
CA SER A 79 5.63 0.41 -12.97
C SER A 79 6.29 -0.88 -13.48
N GLY A 80 5.55 -1.98 -13.64
CA GLY A 80 6.08 -3.22 -14.22
C GLY A 80 6.39 -3.11 -15.72
N LEU A 81 5.45 -2.54 -16.48
CA LEU A 81 5.63 -2.28 -17.92
C LEU A 81 6.73 -1.23 -18.18
N GLU A 82 6.83 -0.22 -17.33
CA GLU A 82 7.89 0.79 -17.34
C GLU A 82 9.25 0.14 -17.08
N LEU A 83 9.35 -0.79 -16.12
CA LEU A 83 10.59 -1.53 -15.86
C LEU A 83 10.98 -2.42 -17.05
N GLU A 84 10.02 -3.06 -17.70
CA GLU A 84 10.26 -3.89 -18.88
C GLU A 84 10.72 -3.04 -20.09
N ALA A 85 10.07 -1.90 -20.32
CA ALA A 85 10.48 -0.93 -21.34
C ALA A 85 11.88 -0.35 -21.07
N VAL A 86 12.21 -0.14 -19.80
CA VAL A 86 13.54 0.26 -19.35
C VAL A 86 14.56 -0.83 -19.69
N VAL A 87 14.28 -2.10 -19.38
CA VAL A 87 15.21 -3.21 -19.68
C VAL A 87 15.48 -3.27 -21.18
N GLN A 88 14.43 -3.23 -22.01
CA GLN A 88 14.57 -3.21 -23.47
C GLN A 88 15.39 -2.00 -23.96
N ALA A 89 15.15 -0.81 -23.40
CA ALA A 89 15.91 0.39 -23.75
C ALA A 89 17.39 0.29 -23.32
N THR A 90 17.69 -0.35 -22.18
CA THR A 90 19.07 -0.58 -21.75
C THR A 90 19.80 -1.60 -22.62
N GLU A 91 19.12 -2.66 -23.06
CA GLU A 91 19.68 -3.67 -23.96
C GLU A 91 20.00 -3.04 -25.33
N ALA A 92 19.05 -2.30 -25.92
CA ALA A 92 19.27 -1.62 -27.19
C ALA A 92 20.40 -0.58 -27.14
N ALA A 93 20.52 0.17 -26.04
CA ALA A 93 21.61 1.12 -25.84
C ALA A 93 22.97 0.41 -25.71
N ALA A 94 23.02 -0.71 -24.99
CA ALA A 94 24.24 -1.51 -24.85
C ALA A 94 24.69 -2.10 -26.20
N ASP A 95 23.76 -2.64 -26.99
CA ASP A 95 24.05 -3.17 -28.34
C ASP A 95 24.59 -2.06 -29.24
N THR A 96 23.96 -0.89 -29.25
CA THR A 96 24.42 0.27 -30.04
C THR A 96 25.83 0.71 -29.66
N ILE A 97 26.15 0.74 -28.35
CA ILE A 97 27.49 1.09 -27.86
C ILE A 97 28.51 0.05 -28.32
N LEU A 98 28.17 -1.24 -28.23
CA LEU A 98 29.06 -2.33 -28.64
C LEU A 98 29.32 -2.30 -30.15
N GLU A 99 28.28 -2.18 -30.98
CA GLU A 99 28.41 -2.08 -32.43
C GLU A 99 29.26 -0.88 -32.86
N ALA A 100 29.06 0.28 -32.22
CA ALA A 100 29.86 1.47 -32.50
C ALA A 100 31.33 1.27 -32.09
N ALA A 101 31.59 0.63 -30.96
CA ALA A 101 32.95 0.32 -30.51
C ALA A 101 33.64 -0.69 -31.44
N GLU A 102 32.94 -1.73 -31.89
CA GLU A 102 33.44 -2.70 -32.87
C GLU A 102 33.78 -2.03 -34.21
N ALA A 103 32.92 -1.12 -34.69
CA ALA A 103 33.17 -0.36 -35.90
C ALA A 103 34.41 0.56 -35.77
N ILE A 104 34.60 1.17 -34.60
CA ILE A 104 35.80 1.97 -34.29
C ILE A 104 37.07 1.08 -34.29
N GLN A 105 37.01 -0.11 -33.67
CA GLN A 105 38.13 -1.04 -33.66
C GLN A 105 38.50 -1.49 -35.08
N ALA A 106 37.50 -1.86 -35.89
CA ALA A 106 37.71 -2.20 -37.28
C ALA A 106 38.38 -1.03 -38.04
N TRP A 107 37.90 0.20 -37.86
CA TRP A 107 38.52 1.37 -38.48
C TRP A 107 40.00 1.53 -38.11
N LEU A 108 40.35 1.35 -36.82
CA LEU A 108 41.73 1.43 -36.33
C LEU A 108 42.63 0.37 -36.99
N ASP A 109 42.13 -0.85 -37.14
CA ASP A 109 42.88 -1.96 -37.74
C ASP A 109 43.14 -1.76 -39.24
N HIS A 110 42.23 -1.11 -39.96
CA HIS A 110 42.37 -0.82 -41.39
C HIS A 110 43.28 0.40 -41.67
N GLY A 111 43.53 1.24 -40.68
CA GLY A 111 44.50 2.35 -40.76
C GLY A 111 44.13 3.47 -41.74
N ALA A 112 42.86 3.56 -42.15
CA ALA A 112 42.35 4.61 -43.03
C ALA A 112 42.44 5.99 -42.34
N ARG A 113 42.92 7.03 -43.04
CA ARG A 113 43.13 8.38 -42.49
C ARG A 113 42.61 9.50 -43.40
N ASP A 114 41.86 9.14 -44.42
CA ASP A 114 41.22 10.09 -45.31
C ASP A 114 40.06 10.83 -44.59
N PRO A 115 39.67 12.01 -45.07
CA PRO A 115 38.63 12.83 -44.43
C PRO A 115 37.28 12.12 -44.28
N GLU A 116 36.92 11.24 -45.21
CA GLU A 116 35.67 10.47 -45.19
C GLU A 116 35.71 9.42 -44.07
N ALA A 117 36.83 8.70 -43.93
CA ALA A 117 37.04 7.77 -42.84
C ALA A 117 37.03 8.45 -41.45
N ILE A 118 37.56 9.66 -41.32
CA ILE A 118 37.50 10.45 -40.06
C ILE A 118 36.07 10.90 -39.75
N ALA A 119 35.29 11.28 -40.77
CA ALA A 119 33.88 11.64 -40.60
C ALA A 119 33.06 10.43 -40.11
N ALA A 120 33.26 9.25 -40.70
CA ALA A 120 32.62 8.02 -40.26
C ALA A 120 32.98 7.65 -38.81
N LEU A 121 34.24 7.84 -38.40
CA LEU A 121 34.66 7.65 -37.01
C LEU A 121 33.93 8.59 -36.05
N THR A 122 33.81 9.86 -36.44
CA THR A 122 33.11 10.88 -35.65
C THR A 122 31.64 10.51 -35.46
N GLU A 123 30.99 9.96 -36.49
CA GLU A 123 29.61 9.48 -36.41
C GLU A 123 29.46 8.31 -35.42
N ARG A 124 30.40 7.36 -35.39
CA ARG A 124 30.40 6.26 -34.40
C ARG A 124 30.56 6.76 -32.96
N VAL A 125 31.44 7.74 -32.75
CA VAL A 125 31.61 8.37 -31.43
C VAL A 125 30.34 9.11 -31.01
N ASN A 126 29.68 9.81 -31.94
CA ASN A 126 28.39 10.47 -31.65
C ASN A 126 27.28 9.46 -31.32
N ALA A 127 27.24 8.31 -31.99
CA ALA A 127 26.29 7.24 -31.68
C ALA A 127 26.46 6.72 -30.25
N ILE A 128 27.71 6.58 -29.77
CA ILE A 128 28.00 6.22 -28.37
C ILE A 128 27.47 7.30 -27.42
N PHE A 129 27.73 8.58 -27.70
CA PHE A 129 27.23 9.66 -26.84
C PHE A 129 25.71 9.70 -26.76
N GLN A 130 25.01 9.49 -27.89
CA GLN A 130 23.56 9.42 -27.91
C GLN A 130 23.03 8.23 -27.12
N ALA A 131 23.60 7.03 -27.32
CA ALA A 131 23.19 5.82 -26.60
C ALA A 131 23.39 5.96 -25.07
N CYS A 132 24.52 6.53 -24.63
CA CYS A 132 24.78 6.82 -23.22
C CYS A 132 23.79 7.85 -22.64
N SER A 133 23.44 8.89 -23.40
CA SER A 133 22.47 9.90 -22.97
C SER A 133 21.07 9.29 -22.79
N PHE A 134 20.64 8.43 -23.71
CA PHE A 134 19.37 7.69 -23.58
C PHE A 134 19.39 6.71 -22.40
N GLN A 135 20.53 6.09 -22.10
CA GLN A 135 20.67 5.23 -20.92
C GLN A 135 20.48 5.99 -19.60
N ASP A 136 20.91 7.25 -19.50
CA ASP A 136 20.68 8.06 -18.29
C ASP A 136 19.19 8.32 -18.04
N LEU A 137 18.43 8.63 -19.11
CA LEU A 137 16.98 8.79 -19.03
C LEU A 137 16.29 7.50 -18.52
N THR A 138 16.78 6.35 -18.98
CA THR A 138 16.35 5.04 -18.51
C THR A 138 16.66 4.82 -17.02
N GLY A 139 17.83 5.27 -16.55
CA GLY A 139 18.17 5.30 -15.12
C GLY A 139 17.24 6.18 -14.28
N GLN A 140 16.80 7.31 -14.81
CA GLN A 140 15.80 8.18 -14.17
C GLN A 140 14.43 7.49 -14.07
N ARG A 141 14.00 6.77 -15.12
CA ARG A 141 12.76 5.99 -15.13
C ARG A 141 12.78 4.86 -14.09
N ILE A 142 13.89 4.12 -13.96
CA ILE A 142 14.06 3.11 -12.89
C ILE A 142 13.87 3.75 -11.52
N ARG A 143 14.55 4.87 -11.25
CA ARG A 143 14.42 5.58 -9.96
C ARG A 143 12.97 5.99 -9.68
N ARG A 144 12.21 6.39 -10.70
CA ARG A 144 10.78 6.74 -10.56
C ARG A 144 9.93 5.50 -10.24
N ALA A 145 10.13 4.39 -10.95
CA ALA A 145 9.41 3.15 -10.70
C ALA A 145 9.70 2.62 -9.27
N ILE A 146 10.96 2.66 -8.83
CA ILE A 146 11.35 2.28 -7.45
C ILE A 146 10.63 3.16 -6.42
N ARG A 147 10.60 4.48 -6.62
CA ARG A 147 9.87 5.39 -5.70
C ARG A 147 8.38 5.07 -5.61
N GLN A 148 7.75 4.69 -6.72
CA GLN A 148 6.34 4.28 -6.73
C GLN A 148 6.13 2.98 -5.94
N LEU A 149 7.03 2.01 -6.09
CA LEU A 149 6.97 0.76 -5.33
C LEU A 149 7.20 0.98 -3.82
N GLN A 150 8.14 1.85 -3.45
CA GLN A 150 8.39 2.24 -2.04
C GLN A 150 7.17 2.95 -1.41
N GLN A 151 6.43 3.72 -2.19
CA GLN A 151 5.19 4.36 -1.73
C GLN A 151 4.12 3.29 -1.40
N VAL A 152 3.98 2.27 -2.25
CA VAL A 152 3.09 1.13 -2.00
C VAL A 152 3.52 0.36 -0.75
N GLU A 153 4.81 0.08 -0.60
CA GLU A 153 5.38 -0.58 0.60
C GLU A 153 5.08 0.21 1.88
N THR A 154 5.29 1.52 1.89
CA THR A 154 5.00 2.38 3.06
C THR A 154 3.52 2.32 3.48
N MET A 155 2.60 2.26 2.51
CA MET A 155 1.18 2.12 2.82
C MET A 155 0.81 0.73 3.34
N LEU A 156 1.44 -0.33 2.81
CA LEU A 156 1.25 -1.70 3.30
C LEU A 156 1.76 -1.85 4.74
N GLU A 157 2.90 -1.26 5.07
CA GLU A 157 3.46 -1.27 6.43
C GLU A 157 2.54 -0.55 7.43
N GLY A 158 1.89 0.54 7.02
CA GLY A 158 0.90 1.25 7.83
C GLY A 158 -0.39 0.45 8.07
N LEU A 159 -0.67 -0.54 7.22
CA LEU A 159 -1.84 -1.42 7.29
C LEU A 159 -1.58 -2.69 8.08
N VAL A 160 -0.47 -3.35 7.79
CA VAL A 160 -0.03 -4.59 8.44
C VAL A 160 1.46 -4.46 8.75
N PRO A 161 1.82 -3.99 9.96
CA PRO A 161 3.22 -3.89 10.37
C PRO A 161 3.92 -5.24 10.27
N GLY A 162 5.08 -5.28 9.61
CA GLY A 162 5.86 -6.50 9.38
C GLY A 162 5.36 -7.40 8.24
N ALA A 163 4.39 -6.95 7.43
CA ALA A 163 3.96 -7.69 6.24
C ALA A 163 4.94 -7.61 5.07
N VAL A 164 5.78 -6.56 5.02
CA VAL A 164 6.76 -6.37 3.95
C VAL A 164 8.17 -6.45 4.52
N ALA A 165 9.00 -7.32 3.93
CA ALA A 165 10.42 -7.32 4.24
C ALA A 165 11.06 -6.09 3.59
N PRO A 166 11.88 -5.31 4.33
CA PRO A 166 12.44 -4.07 3.79
C PRO A 166 13.26 -4.38 2.53
N ILE A 167 12.93 -3.71 1.43
CA ILE A 167 13.75 -3.76 0.22
C ILE A 167 15.09 -3.06 0.55
N ALA A 168 16.14 -3.84 0.76
CA ALA A 168 17.50 -3.31 0.96
C ALA A 168 17.94 -2.58 -0.32
N THR A 169 17.76 -1.26 -0.37
CA THR A 169 18.01 -0.47 -1.58
C THR A 169 19.25 0.40 -1.36
N GLN A 170 20.42 -0.13 -1.70
CA GLN A 170 21.59 0.69 -2.05
C GLN A 170 21.84 0.54 -3.55
N VAL A 171 20.96 1.10 -4.36
CA VAL A 171 21.26 1.30 -5.79
C VAL A 171 21.76 2.73 -5.95
N GLU A 172 23.03 2.96 -5.64
CA GLU A 172 23.74 4.17 -6.08
C GLU A 172 23.92 4.10 -7.60
N VAL A 173 22.99 4.67 -8.36
CA VAL A 173 23.26 4.99 -9.77
C VAL A 173 24.07 6.27 -9.79
N ARG A 174 25.40 6.14 -9.84
CA ARG A 174 26.32 7.27 -10.02
C ARG A 174 26.19 7.81 -11.46
N GLY A 175 25.22 8.71 -11.67
CA GLY A 175 25.16 9.55 -12.86
C GLY A 175 26.18 10.69 -12.74
N ALA A 176 27.06 10.83 -13.73
CA ALA A 176 27.87 12.03 -13.88
C ALA A 176 26.93 13.22 -14.18
N ALA A 177 27.05 14.29 -13.39
CA ALA A 177 26.44 15.62 -13.46
C ALA A 177 25.11 15.80 -14.26
N PRO A 178 24.02 16.29 -13.63
CA PRO A 178 22.74 16.44 -14.29
C PRO A 178 22.80 17.52 -15.38
N THR A 179 22.57 17.14 -16.64
CA THR A 179 22.10 18.08 -17.66
C THR A 179 20.63 18.37 -17.35
N VAL A 180 20.43 19.53 -16.73
CA VAL A 180 19.19 20.22 -16.37
C VAL A 180 17.95 19.77 -17.16
N ALA A 181 17.00 19.14 -16.47
CA ALA A 181 15.58 19.22 -16.79
C ALA A 181 14.79 19.25 -15.46
N ASP A 182 13.94 20.27 -15.31
CA ASP A 182 13.10 20.50 -14.13
C ASP A 182 12.15 19.30 -13.90
N PRO A 183 12.01 18.79 -12.65
CA PRO A 183 11.15 17.64 -12.35
C PRO A 183 9.63 17.93 -12.51
N GLU A 184 9.24 19.16 -12.83
CA GLU A 184 7.85 19.56 -13.09
C GLU A 184 7.52 19.77 -14.58
N ALA A 185 8.46 19.55 -15.50
CA ALA A 185 8.18 19.70 -16.92
C ALA A 185 7.18 18.62 -17.40
N PRO A 186 6.09 19.00 -18.11
CA PRO A 186 5.20 18.02 -18.71
C PRO A 186 5.96 17.14 -19.69
N ASP A 187 5.64 15.85 -19.68
CA ASP A 187 6.24 14.81 -20.52
C ASP A 187 6.22 15.26 -21.99
N LEU A 188 7.40 15.60 -22.54
CA LEU A 188 7.51 15.99 -23.94
C LEU A 188 7.28 14.71 -24.75
N ALA A 189 6.14 14.65 -25.43
CA ALA A 189 5.86 13.56 -26.34
C ALA A 189 6.99 13.46 -27.38
N GLN A 190 7.31 12.24 -27.83
CA GLN A 190 8.40 11.97 -28.78
C GLN A 190 8.37 12.88 -30.02
N ALA A 191 7.17 13.24 -30.51
CA ALA A 191 6.96 14.14 -31.64
C ALA A 191 7.38 15.61 -31.40
N GLU A 192 7.59 16.00 -30.14
CA GLU A 192 8.03 17.33 -29.73
C GLU A 192 9.55 17.38 -29.58
N ILE A 193 10.16 16.26 -29.16
CA ILE A 193 11.61 16.03 -29.16
C ILE A 193 12.13 16.02 -30.60
N ASP A 194 11.45 15.32 -31.51
CA ASP A 194 11.84 15.24 -32.92
C ASP A 194 11.74 16.60 -33.63
N ARG A 195 10.78 17.45 -33.24
CA ARG A 195 10.64 18.83 -33.75
C ARG A 195 11.75 19.76 -33.25
N LEU A 196 12.25 19.54 -32.04
CA LEU A 196 13.32 20.34 -31.45
C LEU A 196 14.69 20.04 -32.09
N MET A 197 14.87 18.82 -32.60
CA MET A 197 16.13 18.33 -33.17
C MET A 197 16.24 18.49 -34.70
N GLY A 198 15.15 18.89 -35.37
CA GLY A 198 15.06 19.00 -36.83
C GLY A 198 15.12 20.41 -37.42
N GLY A 199 15.63 21.39 -36.66
CA GLY A 199 15.80 22.80 -37.08
C GLY A 199 17.21 23.13 -37.54
#